data_AF-A0A7S3KRN3-F1
#
_entry.id   AF-A0A7S3KRN3-F1
#
_cell.length_a   1.000
_cell.length_b   1.000
_cell.length_c   1.000
_cell.angle_alpha   90.00
_cell.angle_beta   90.00
_cell.angle_gamma   90.00
#
_symmetry.space_group_name_H-M   'P 1'
#
loop_
_entity.id
_entity.type
_entity.pdbx_description
1 polymer ?
#
loop_
_entity_poly.entity_id
_entity_poly.type
_entity_poly.pdbx_seq_one_letter_code
_entity_poly.pdbx_strand_id
1 'polypeptide(L)'
;SKEFKCNKCIGACNASGVENITEWNVGGIDKNSSLAFYFDILASKPHSSNAHPPVFLQFQTKYQHSDGSNRIRVTTVARCLAAPDDTRELAYGFDQEAASVLMARYAVERCKTDEPLDVIRWLDRMLIKLVSKFAGYKRDDPNSFRLSREFSLYPQFMFYLRRSQFLQTFNASPDETVYYRSLLLRESVANSLVMIQPALLQYTTDSDHPIPVLLDSTSMKSDVILLLDTFFYILVWH
;
A
#
# COMPACT_ATOMS: atom_id res chain seq x y z
N SER A 1 -15.20 -12.90 -12.94
CA SER A 1 -15.17 -14.24 -12.32
C SER A 1 -16.25 -14.33 -11.24
N LYS A 2 -16.89 -15.50 -11.01
CA LYS A 2 -17.86 -15.71 -9.91
C LYS A 2 -17.16 -15.92 -8.55
N GLU A 3 -15.84 -16.02 -8.56
CA GLU A 3 -14.97 -16.36 -7.44
C GLU A 3 -14.58 -15.12 -6.61
N PHE A 4 -14.83 -13.91 -7.08
CA PHE A 4 -14.55 -12.67 -6.35
C PHE A 4 -15.75 -11.75 -6.33
N LYS A 5 -15.86 -11.02 -5.23
CA LYS A 5 -16.72 -9.85 -5.14
C LYS A 5 -15.85 -8.64 -4.86
N CYS A 6 -15.95 -7.60 -5.69
CA CYS A 6 -15.35 -6.32 -5.35
C CYS A 6 -16.19 -5.69 -4.23
N ASN A 7 -15.54 -5.42 -3.10
CA ASN A 7 -16.21 -4.89 -1.92
C ASN A 7 -16.06 -3.39 -1.79
N LYS A 8 -14.93 -2.86 -2.26
CA LYS A 8 -14.55 -1.48 -2.01
C LYS A 8 -13.57 -0.99 -3.06
N CYS A 9 -13.74 0.27 -3.44
CA CYS A 9 -12.71 1.05 -4.11
C CYS A 9 -12.34 2.22 -3.20
N ILE A 10 -11.04 2.47 -3.01
CA ILE A 10 -10.51 3.59 -2.22
C ILE A 10 -9.65 4.46 -3.14
N GLY A 11 -9.99 5.75 -3.20
CA GLY A 11 -9.34 6.77 -4.01
C GLY A 11 -10.26 7.95 -4.24
N ALA A 12 -9.93 8.83 -5.20
CA ALA A 12 -10.76 9.97 -5.60
C ALA A 12 -11.98 9.53 -6.47
N CYS A 13 -12.81 8.64 -5.93
CA CYS A 13 -13.95 8.06 -6.63
C CYS A 13 -15.19 8.00 -5.73
N ASN A 14 -16.37 8.04 -6.35
CA ASN A 14 -17.64 7.83 -5.69
C ASN A 14 -18.28 6.55 -6.22
N ALA A 15 -18.85 5.74 -5.32
CA ALA A 15 -19.61 4.56 -5.71
C ALA A 15 -20.82 4.94 -6.56
N SER A 16 -21.02 4.19 -7.64
CA SER A 16 -22.21 4.30 -8.49
C SER A 16 -23.22 3.23 -8.07
N GLY A 17 -24.40 3.61 -7.58
CA GLY A 17 -25.48 2.68 -7.23
C GLY A 17 -25.55 2.26 -5.75
N VAL A 18 -26.61 1.53 -5.40
CA VAL A 18 -27.01 1.24 -4.00
C VAL A 18 -26.66 -0.19 -3.56
N GLU A 19 -26.52 -1.14 -4.48
CA GLU A 19 -26.25 -2.57 -4.18
C GLU A 19 -25.19 -3.16 -5.12
N ASN A 20 -24.28 -3.99 -4.57
CA ASN A 20 -23.19 -4.67 -5.32
C ASN A 20 -22.38 -3.73 -6.24
N ILE A 21 -21.80 -2.68 -5.65
CA ILE A 21 -21.05 -1.65 -6.38
C ILE A 21 -19.84 -2.28 -7.09
N THR A 22 -19.97 -2.49 -8.40
CA THR A 22 -18.88 -2.82 -9.31
C THR A 22 -18.53 -1.66 -10.24
N GLU A 23 -19.13 -0.50 -10.01
CA GLU A 23 -18.97 0.70 -10.81
C GLU A 23 -18.68 1.91 -9.92
N TRP A 24 -17.74 2.74 -10.33
CA TRP A 24 -17.36 3.97 -9.64
C TRP A 24 -17.22 5.10 -10.62
N ASN A 25 -17.69 6.27 -10.22
CA ASN A 25 -17.52 7.52 -10.95
C ASN A 25 -16.33 8.30 -10.40
N VAL A 26 -15.49 8.79 -11.30
CA VAL A 26 -14.30 9.59 -10.99
C VAL A 26 -14.48 10.93 -11.68
N GLY A 27 -14.46 12.03 -10.92
CA GLY A 27 -14.72 13.38 -11.47
C GLY A 27 -13.61 13.89 -12.39
N GLY A 28 -12.38 13.43 -12.18
CA GLY A 28 -11.23 13.71 -13.04
C GLY A 28 -10.15 12.66 -12.83
N ILE A 29 -9.58 12.16 -13.93
CA ILE A 29 -8.52 11.16 -13.91
C ILE A 29 -7.39 11.62 -14.81
N ASP A 30 -6.16 11.52 -14.33
CA ASP A 30 -4.94 11.77 -15.08
C ASP A 30 -4.06 10.51 -15.09
N LYS A 31 -2.91 10.59 -15.78
CA LYS A 31 -1.95 9.46 -15.87
C LYS A 31 -1.33 9.06 -14.53
N ASN A 32 -1.40 9.91 -13.51
CA ASN A 32 -0.84 9.67 -12.18
C ASN A 32 -1.90 9.16 -11.19
N SER A 33 -3.17 9.17 -11.58
CA SER A 33 -4.30 8.77 -10.74
C SER A 33 -4.37 7.25 -10.60
N SER A 34 -4.36 6.78 -9.36
CA SER A 34 -4.40 5.36 -8.99
C SER A 34 -5.51 5.08 -7.99
N LEU A 35 -6.31 4.04 -8.23
CA LEU A 35 -7.39 3.58 -7.36
C LEU A 35 -7.05 2.22 -6.73
N ALA A 36 -7.49 1.99 -5.49
CA ALA A 36 -7.27 0.75 -4.76
C ALA A 36 -8.57 -0.05 -4.69
N PHE A 37 -8.61 -1.22 -5.34
CA PHE A 37 -9.76 -2.12 -5.33
C PHE A 37 -9.53 -3.30 -4.37
N TYR A 38 -10.50 -3.56 -3.50
CA TYR A 38 -10.46 -4.64 -2.52
C TYR A 38 -11.49 -5.70 -2.89
N PHE A 39 -11.05 -6.95 -2.90
CA PHE A 39 -11.85 -8.08 -3.33
C PHE A 39 -11.96 -9.10 -2.20
N ASP A 40 -13.16 -9.61 -1.98
CA ASP A 40 -13.35 -10.83 -1.21
C ASP A 40 -13.31 -12.02 -2.14
N ILE A 41 -12.65 -13.08 -1.68
CA ILE A 41 -12.71 -14.40 -2.31
C ILE A 41 -14.01 -15.06 -1.85
N LEU A 42 -14.92 -15.30 -2.78
CA LEU A 42 -16.10 -16.10 -2.51
C LEU A 42 -15.67 -17.56 -2.48
N ALA A 43 -15.98 -18.26 -1.39
CA ALA A 43 -15.53 -19.64 -1.17
C ALA A 43 -15.80 -20.50 -2.42
N SER A 44 -14.73 -20.90 -3.10
CA SER A 44 -14.79 -21.88 -4.17
C SER A 44 -15.14 -23.23 -3.55
N LYS A 45 -16.14 -23.93 -4.10
CA LYS A 45 -16.31 -25.36 -3.81
C LYS A 45 -14.96 -26.04 -4.05
N PRO A 46 -14.48 -26.94 -3.18
CA PRO A 46 -13.21 -27.61 -3.37
C PRO A 46 -13.21 -28.24 -4.76
N HIS A 47 -12.40 -27.69 -5.66
CA HIS A 47 -12.26 -28.25 -7.00
C HIS A 47 -11.47 -29.54 -6.85
N SER A 48 -12.10 -30.65 -7.16
CA SER A 48 -11.55 -32.01 -7.09
C SER A 48 -10.50 -32.30 -8.18
N SER A 49 -9.92 -31.26 -8.80
CA SER A 49 -8.99 -31.37 -9.92
C SER A 49 -7.71 -30.58 -9.65
N ASN A 50 -6.56 -31.22 -9.86
CA ASN A 50 -5.19 -30.68 -9.70
C ASN A 50 -4.84 -29.45 -10.56
N ALA A 51 -5.81 -28.85 -11.25
CA ALA A 51 -5.65 -27.62 -12.01
C ALA A 51 -6.68 -26.60 -11.49
N HIS A 52 -6.21 -25.60 -10.75
CA HIS A 52 -7.02 -24.43 -10.42
C HIS A 52 -7.13 -23.56 -11.69
N PRO A 53 -8.32 -23.41 -12.31
CA PRO A 53 -8.44 -22.57 -13.48
C PRO A 53 -8.09 -21.12 -13.13
N PRO A 54 -7.44 -20.38 -14.03
CA PRO A 54 -7.12 -18.99 -13.78
C PRO A 54 -8.43 -18.21 -13.61
N VAL A 55 -8.40 -17.28 -12.67
CA VAL A 55 -9.45 -16.30 -12.46
C VAL A 55 -9.13 -15.01 -13.19
N PHE A 56 -10.16 -14.34 -13.67
CA PHE A 56 -10.02 -13.13 -14.48
C PHE A 56 -10.64 -11.93 -13.79
N LEU A 57 -9.87 -10.85 -13.71
CA LEU A 57 -10.32 -9.51 -13.33
C LEU A 57 -10.19 -8.60 -14.56
N GLN A 58 -11.25 -7.88 -14.89
CA GLN A 58 -11.25 -6.92 -15.98
C GLN A 58 -11.71 -5.56 -15.46
N PHE A 59 -10.89 -4.55 -15.69
CA PHE A 59 -11.21 -3.16 -15.41
C PHE A 59 -11.57 -2.48 -16.73
N GLN A 60 -12.75 -1.87 -16.78
CA GLN A 60 -13.20 -1.05 -17.90
C GLN A 60 -13.36 0.40 -17.42
N THR A 61 -12.48 1.28 -17.91
CA THR A 61 -12.54 2.71 -17.61
C THR A 61 -13.08 3.45 -18.82
N LYS A 62 -14.33 3.89 -18.74
CA LYS A 62 -14.97 4.75 -19.76
C LYS A 62 -14.68 6.21 -19.39
N TYR A 63 -14.15 7.00 -20.32
CA TYR A 63 -13.79 8.39 -20.04
C TYR A 63 -13.84 9.26 -21.31
N GLN A 64 -14.00 10.56 -21.11
CA GLN A 64 -13.79 11.56 -22.15
C GLN A 64 -12.30 11.93 -22.16
N HIS A 65 -11.64 11.70 -23.28
CA HIS A 65 -10.26 12.09 -23.50
C HIS A 65 -10.16 13.61 -23.76
N SER A 66 -8.98 14.21 -23.56
CA SER A 66 -8.77 15.66 -23.66
C SER A 66 -9.01 16.25 -25.06
N ASP A 67 -9.07 15.40 -26.10
CA ASP A 67 -9.43 15.77 -27.47
C ASP A 67 -10.96 15.75 -27.70
N GLY A 68 -11.75 15.53 -26.66
CA GLY A 68 -13.21 15.42 -26.70
C GLY A 68 -13.75 14.04 -27.08
N SER A 69 -12.88 13.10 -27.47
CA SER A 69 -13.31 11.74 -27.85
C SER A 69 -13.71 10.90 -26.62
N ASN A 70 -14.75 10.08 -26.76
CA ASN A 70 -15.10 9.10 -25.75
C ASN A 70 -14.27 7.83 -25.96
N ARG A 71 -13.59 7.36 -24.92
CA ARG A 71 -12.70 6.20 -24.97
C ARG A 71 -13.03 5.20 -23.87
N ILE A 72 -12.64 3.95 -24.11
CA ILE A 72 -12.70 2.88 -23.12
C ILE A 72 -11.31 2.27 -23.01
N ARG A 73 -10.72 2.34 -21.81
CA ARG A 73 -9.50 1.59 -21.48
C ARG A 73 -9.91 0.28 -20.82
N VAL A 74 -9.45 -0.84 -21.38
CA VAL A 74 -9.72 -2.18 -20.85
C VAL A 74 -8.41 -2.81 -20.39
N THR A 75 -8.33 -3.21 -19.13
CA THR A 75 -7.21 -3.96 -18.57
C THR A 75 -7.73 -5.28 -18.03
N THR A 76 -7.26 -6.40 -18.59
CA THR A 76 -7.61 -7.74 -18.13
C THR A 76 -6.40 -8.41 -17.50
N VAL A 77 -6.55 -8.93 -16.29
CA VAL A 77 -5.51 -9.72 -15.61
C VAL A 77 -6.05 -11.11 -15.28
N ALA A 78 -5.21 -12.11 -15.50
CA ALA A 78 -5.46 -13.49 -15.09
C ALA A 78 -4.56 -13.83 -13.88
N ARG A 79 -5.08 -14.55 -12.90
CA ARG A 79 -4.33 -15.03 -11.73
C ARG A 79 -4.72 -16.47 -11.43
N CYS A 80 -3.77 -17.28 -10.97
CA CYS A 80 -4.09 -18.56 -10.36
C CYS A 80 -4.36 -18.32 -8.86
N LEU A 81 -5.41 -18.93 -8.34
CA LEU A 81 -5.69 -18.89 -6.91
C LEU A 81 -4.97 -20.05 -6.23
N ALA A 82 -4.15 -19.72 -5.24
CA ALA A 82 -3.60 -20.70 -4.31
C ALA A 82 -4.72 -21.24 -3.41
N ALA A 83 -4.60 -22.49 -2.99
CA ALA A 83 -5.45 -23.04 -1.94
C ALA A 83 -5.21 -22.28 -0.61
N PRO A 84 -6.24 -22.05 0.23
CA PRO A 84 -6.09 -21.25 1.45
C PRO A 84 -5.07 -21.81 2.46
N ASP A 85 -4.80 -23.11 2.40
CA ASP A 85 -3.86 -23.88 3.19
C ASP A 85 -2.46 -23.98 2.56
N ASP A 86 -2.29 -23.63 1.28
CA ASP A 86 -0.96 -23.53 0.66
C ASP A 86 -0.28 -22.21 1.04
N THR A 87 0.23 -22.16 2.28
CA THR A 87 0.93 -20.99 2.81
C THR A 87 2.17 -20.63 2.00
N ARG A 88 2.76 -21.59 1.27
CA ARG A 88 3.99 -21.37 0.50
C ARG A 88 3.67 -20.59 -0.79
N GLU A 89 2.66 -21.02 -1.54
CA GLU A 89 2.23 -20.30 -2.74
C GLU A 89 1.66 -18.92 -2.39
N LEU A 90 0.89 -18.83 -1.30
CA LEU A 90 0.40 -17.56 -0.77
C LEU A 90 1.54 -16.59 -0.39
N ALA A 91 2.59 -17.10 0.27
CA ALA A 91 3.75 -16.30 0.62
C ALA A 91 4.49 -15.79 -0.62
N TYR A 92 4.68 -16.64 -1.62
CA TYR A 92 5.36 -16.28 -2.87
C TYR A 92 4.60 -15.22 -3.68
N GLY A 93 3.26 -15.23 -3.62
CA GLY A 93 2.42 -14.24 -4.27
C GLY A 93 2.28 -12.90 -3.53
N PHE A 94 2.91 -12.75 -2.36
CA PHE A 94 2.78 -11.54 -1.54
C PHE A 94 3.70 -10.42 -2.03
N ASP A 95 3.10 -9.31 -2.44
CA ASP A 95 3.79 -8.06 -2.77
C ASP A 95 3.72 -7.11 -1.57
N GLN A 96 4.79 -7.05 -0.78
CA GLN A 96 4.85 -6.19 0.41
C GLN A 96 4.72 -4.69 0.12
N GLU A 97 5.16 -4.23 -1.04
CA GLU A 97 5.11 -2.82 -1.42
C GLU A 97 3.67 -2.42 -1.71
N ALA A 98 3.01 -3.16 -2.60
CA ALA A 98 1.60 -2.97 -2.91
C ALA A 98 0.72 -3.17 -1.67
N ALA A 99 0.98 -4.20 -0.86
CA ALA A 99 0.24 -4.45 0.37
C ALA A 99 0.37 -3.30 1.38
N SER A 100 1.56 -2.70 1.51
CA SER A 100 1.79 -1.56 2.41
C SER A 100 0.99 -0.34 1.98
N VAL A 101 0.98 -0.02 0.69
CA VAL A 101 0.23 1.12 0.14
C VAL A 101 -1.28 0.88 0.25
N LEU A 102 -1.76 -0.33 -0.06
CA LEU A 102 -3.17 -0.68 0.13
C LEU A 102 -3.57 -0.56 1.61
N MET A 103 -2.77 -1.08 2.54
CA MET A 103 -3.04 -0.94 3.97
C MET A 103 -3.01 0.51 4.44
N ALA A 104 -2.12 1.34 3.92
CA ALA A 104 -2.10 2.78 4.21
C ALA A 104 -3.38 3.48 3.74
N ARG A 105 -3.83 3.21 2.51
CA ARG A 105 -5.08 3.74 1.97
C ARG A 105 -6.29 3.26 2.78
N TYR A 106 -6.31 2.00 3.20
CA TYR A 106 -7.35 1.46 4.07
C TYR A 106 -7.34 2.16 5.44
N ALA A 107 -6.17 2.36 6.03
CA ALA A 107 -6.03 3.05 7.31
C ALA A 107 -6.56 4.50 7.24
N VAL A 108 -6.19 5.24 6.18
CA VAL A 108 -6.71 6.59 5.93
C VAL A 108 -8.23 6.60 5.75
N GLU A 109 -8.79 5.62 5.05
CA GLU A 109 -10.24 5.50 4.91
C GLU A 109 -10.92 5.23 6.26
N ARG A 110 -10.34 4.38 7.11
CA ARG A 110 -10.85 4.14 8.47
C ARG A 110 -10.81 5.39 9.34
N CYS A 111 -9.80 6.25 9.18
CA CYS A 111 -9.73 7.52 9.90
C CYS A 111 -10.87 8.51 9.58
N LYS A 112 -11.76 8.20 8.62
CA LYS A 112 -13.00 8.97 8.41
C LYS A 112 -14.07 8.65 9.45
N THR A 113 -14.03 7.47 10.07
CA THR A 113 -15.03 6.99 11.03
C THR A 113 -14.44 6.68 12.40
N ASP A 114 -13.21 6.19 12.44
CA ASP A 114 -12.54 5.71 13.63
C ASP A 114 -11.48 6.72 14.10
N GLU A 115 -11.27 6.81 15.42
CA GLU A 115 -10.21 7.63 16.00
C GLU A 115 -8.81 7.16 15.55
N PRO A 116 -7.85 8.06 15.25
CA PRO A 116 -6.56 7.67 14.69
C PRO A 116 -5.77 6.66 15.54
N LEU A 117 -5.86 6.76 16.88
CA LEU A 117 -5.20 5.82 17.79
C LEU A 117 -5.76 4.40 17.66
N ASP A 118 -7.07 4.26 17.43
CA ASP A 118 -7.69 2.95 17.24
C ASP A 118 -7.38 2.36 15.87
N VAL A 119 -7.23 3.21 14.85
CA VAL A 119 -6.72 2.80 13.54
C VAL A 119 -5.27 2.29 13.66
N ILE A 120 -4.41 2.96 14.43
CA ILE A 120 -3.04 2.50 14.70
C ILE A 120 -3.04 1.14 15.41
N ARG A 121 -3.86 0.97 16.45
CA ARG A 121 -4.01 -0.33 17.15
C ARG A 121 -4.53 -1.43 16.23
N TRP A 122 -5.43 -1.10 15.30
CA TRP A 122 -5.88 -2.01 14.27
C TRP A 122 -4.74 -2.41 13.32
N LEU A 123 -3.95 -1.44 12.86
CA LEU A 123 -2.79 -1.67 12.00
C LEU A 123 -1.78 -2.60 12.68
N ASP A 124 -1.42 -2.34 13.94
CA ASP A 124 -0.51 -3.17 14.74
C ASP A 124 -1.05 -4.61 14.87
N ARG A 125 -2.37 -4.79 15.10
CA ARG A 125 -3.01 -6.11 15.14
C ARG A 125 -2.97 -6.83 13.79
N MET A 126 -3.13 -6.12 12.68
CA MET A 126 -3.03 -6.72 11.34
C MET A 126 -1.60 -7.16 11.03
N LEU A 127 -0.60 -6.34 11.38
CA LEU A 127 0.82 -6.69 11.26
C LEU A 127 1.13 -7.95 12.06
N ILE A 128 0.74 -8.01 13.35
CA ILE A 128 0.98 -9.18 14.21
C ILE A 128 0.34 -10.44 13.60
N LYS A 129 -0.91 -10.35 13.11
CA LYS A 129 -1.59 -11.49 12.46
C LYS A 129 -0.85 -11.98 11.22
N LEU A 130 -0.36 -11.06 10.38
CA LEU A 130 0.38 -11.41 9.16
C LEU A 130 1.69 -12.12 9.52
N VAL A 131 2.52 -11.50 10.36
CA VAL A 131 3.84 -12.07 10.69
C VAL A 131 3.73 -13.36 11.51
N SER A 132 2.72 -13.49 12.38
CA SER A 132 2.49 -14.75 13.11
C SER A 132 2.11 -15.90 12.18
N LYS A 133 1.51 -15.61 11.03
CA LYS A 133 1.13 -16.63 10.04
C LYS A 133 2.29 -17.02 9.12
N PHE A 134 3.13 -16.07 8.72
CA PHE A 134 4.13 -16.27 7.65
C PHE A 134 5.60 -16.26 8.11
N ALA A 135 5.89 -15.86 9.34
CA ALA A 135 7.26 -15.90 9.88
C ALA A 135 7.64 -17.30 10.38
N GLY A 136 8.93 -17.61 10.30
CA GLY A 136 9.52 -18.75 11.01
C GLY A 136 9.99 -18.32 12.40
N TYR A 137 9.56 -19.02 13.45
CA TYR A 137 10.02 -18.78 14.82
C TYR A 137 9.75 -20.00 15.72
N LYS A 138 10.48 -20.09 16.82
CA LYS A 138 10.25 -21.01 17.93
C LYS A 138 9.43 -20.30 19.00
N ARG A 139 8.52 -21.03 19.63
CA ARG A 139 7.73 -20.51 20.76
C ARG A 139 8.68 -20.09 21.88
N ASP A 140 8.38 -18.96 22.50
CA ASP A 140 9.12 -18.39 23.65
C ASP A 140 10.60 -18.03 23.36
N ASP A 141 11.02 -17.97 22.10
CA ASP A 141 12.36 -17.53 21.69
C ASP A 141 12.28 -16.37 20.66
N PRO A 142 12.30 -15.10 21.11
CA PRO A 142 12.25 -13.94 20.23
C PRO A 142 13.40 -13.86 19.21
N ASN A 143 14.57 -14.42 19.55
CA ASN A 143 15.76 -14.34 18.68
C ASN A 143 15.66 -15.28 17.47
N SER A 144 14.75 -16.24 17.50
CA SER A 144 14.47 -17.16 16.40
C SER A 144 13.63 -16.57 15.27
N PHE A 145 13.03 -15.39 15.46
CA PHE A 145 12.11 -14.79 14.51
C PHE A 145 12.78 -14.43 13.18
N ARG A 146 12.26 -14.97 12.08
CA ARG A 146 12.76 -14.71 10.72
C ARG A 146 11.59 -14.52 9.76
N LEU A 147 11.73 -13.53 8.88
CA LEU A 147 10.83 -13.29 7.75
C LEU A 147 11.54 -13.63 6.44
N SER A 148 10.78 -14.12 5.47
CA SER A 148 11.29 -14.27 4.11
C SER A 148 11.37 -12.90 3.41
N ARG A 149 12.04 -12.87 2.25
CA ARG A 149 12.28 -11.63 1.49
C ARG A 149 10.98 -10.93 1.09
N GLU A 150 9.94 -11.71 0.81
CA GLU A 150 8.62 -11.22 0.41
C GLU A 150 7.95 -10.40 1.52
N PHE A 151 8.32 -10.60 2.79
CA PHE A 151 7.71 -9.93 3.95
C PHE A 151 8.68 -9.02 4.72
N SER A 152 9.98 -9.06 4.45
CA SER A 152 11.00 -8.46 5.32
C SER A 152 10.88 -6.94 5.49
N LEU A 153 10.40 -6.22 4.48
CA LEU A 153 10.21 -4.76 4.52
C LEU A 153 8.83 -4.35 5.04
N TYR A 154 7.84 -5.24 5.00
CA TYR A 154 6.47 -4.91 5.42
C TYR A 154 6.39 -4.37 6.86
N PRO A 155 7.03 -4.96 7.89
CA PRO A 155 7.05 -4.39 9.24
C PRO A 155 7.67 -2.99 9.30
N GLN A 156 8.70 -2.73 8.49
CA GLN A 156 9.34 -1.43 8.41
C GLN A 156 8.38 -0.38 7.83
N PHE A 157 7.66 -0.70 6.74
CA PHE A 157 6.62 0.19 6.22
C PHE A 157 5.52 0.46 7.24
N MET A 158 5.07 -0.56 7.99
CA MET A 158 4.06 -0.37 9.04
C MET A 158 4.58 0.50 10.20
N PHE A 159 5.88 0.38 10.54
CA PHE A 159 6.53 1.23 11.54
C PHE A 159 6.55 2.70 11.13
N TYR A 160 6.84 3.02 9.87
CA TYR A 160 6.79 4.40 9.40
C TYR A 160 5.35 4.89 9.22
N LEU A 161 4.46 4.06 8.65
CA LEU A 161 3.05 4.41 8.43
C LEU A 161 2.35 4.83 9.74
N ARG A 162 2.51 4.06 10.82
CA ARG A 162 1.88 4.36 12.14
C ARG A 162 2.36 5.66 12.80
N ARG A 163 3.47 6.22 12.33
CA ARG A 163 4.07 7.49 12.81
C ARG A 163 3.97 8.62 11.79
N SER A 164 3.45 8.34 10.61
CA SER A 164 3.33 9.33 9.54
C SER A 164 2.20 10.33 9.84
N GLN A 165 2.26 11.48 9.17
CA GLN A 165 1.23 12.52 9.25
C GLN A 165 -0.14 12.05 8.72
N PHE A 166 -0.21 10.90 8.05
CA PHE A 166 -1.47 10.29 7.62
C PHE A 166 -2.32 9.82 8.81
N LEU A 167 -1.67 9.31 9.87
CA LEU A 167 -2.33 8.74 11.06
C LEU A 167 -2.06 9.55 12.33
N GLN A 168 -0.88 10.16 12.47
CA GLN A 168 -0.56 11.05 13.59
C GLN A 168 -0.68 12.50 13.15
N THR A 169 -1.85 13.09 13.35
CA THR A 169 -2.17 14.45 12.90
C THR A 169 -1.84 15.52 13.96
N PHE A 170 -1.12 15.15 15.02
CA PHE A 170 -0.63 16.12 16.01
C PHE A 170 0.38 17.06 15.33
N ASN A 171 0.21 18.36 15.50
CA ASN A 171 0.93 19.43 14.78
C ASN A 171 0.61 19.57 13.27
N ALA A 172 -0.49 19.02 12.78
CA ALA A 172 -1.01 19.32 11.45
C ALA A 172 -2.39 19.97 11.56
N SER A 173 -2.64 21.00 10.75
CA SER A 173 -3.99 21.53 10.58
C SER A 173 -4.91 20.49 9.91
N PRO A 174 -6.25 20.62 10.08
CA PRO A 174 -7.19 19.77 9.36
C PRO A 174 -6.98 19.79 7.83
N ASP A 175 -6.69 20.97 7.28
CA ASP A 175 -6.48 21.15 5.83
C ASP A 175 -5.19 20.46 5.35
N GLU A 176 -4.08 20.59 6.08
CA GLU A 176 -2.83 19.86 5.79
C GLU A 176 -3.04 18.34 5.84
N THR A 177 -3.79 17.86 6.84
CA THR A 177 -4.12 16.44 6.98
C THR A 177 -4.90 15.94 5.76
N VAL A 178 -5.91 16.70 5.32
CA VAL A 178 -6.70 16.37 4.12
C VAL A 178 -5.81 16.40 2.88
N TYR A 179 -4.95 17.41 2.75
CA TYR A 179 -4.00 17.52 1.64
C TYR A 179 -3.10 16.28 1.53
N TYR A 180 -2.40 15.89 2.61
CA TYR A 180 -1.52 14.72 2.62
C TYR A 180 -2.29 13.42 2.31
N ARG A 181 -3.44 13.23 2.95
CA ARG A 181 -4.30 12.05 2.69
C ARG A 181 -4.80 12.01 1.25
N SER A 182 -5.17 13.15 0.66
CA SER A 182 -5.65 13.21 -0.72
C SER A 182 -4.59 12.75 -1.73
N LEU A 183 -3.32 13.09 -1.50
CA LEU A 183 -2.21 12.67 -2.33
C LEU A 183 -1.93 11.17 -2.19
N LEU A 184 -1.90 10.63 -0.96
CA LEU A 184 -1.74 9.18 -0.74
C LEU A 184 -2.86 8.35 -1.41
N LEU A 185 -4.09 8.87 -1.42
CA LEU A 185 -5.25 8.20 -2.03
C LEU A 185 -5.23 8.25 -3.57
N ARG A 186 -4.39 9.09 -4.18
CA ARG A 186 -4.30 9.30 -5.63
C ARG A 186 -3.03 8.72 -6.24
N GLU A 187 -1.90 8.81 -5.57
CA GLU A 187 -0.59 8.55 -6.15
C GLU A 187 -0.26 7.06 -6.33
N SER A 188 0.73 6.77 -7.19
CA SER A 188 1.19 5.40 -7.48
C SER A 188 1.76 4.68 -6.25
N VAL A 189 2.00 3.37 -6.36
CA VAL A 189 2.67 2.58 -5.31
C VAL A 189 4.02 3.19 -4.97
N ALA A 190 4.87 3.47 -5.97
CA ALA A 190 6.20 4.02 -5.77
C ALA A 190 6.18 5.35 -5.00
N ASN A 191 5.35 6.30 -5.43
CA ASN A 191 5.22 7.61 -4.77
C ASN A 191 4.64 7.47 -3.35
N SER A 192 3.67 6.56 -3.16
CA SER A 192 3.07 6.28 -1.86
C SER A 192 4.07 5.65 -0.88
N LEU A 193 5.03 4.85 -1.36
CA LEU A 193 6.08 4.31 -0.51
C LEU A 193 7.02 5.40 0.00
N VAL A 194 7.41 6.35 -0.86
CA VAL A 194 8.24 7.51 -0.46
C VAL A 194 7.50 8.37 0.57
N MET A 195 6.19 8.56 0.38
CA MET A 195 5.33 9.25 1.35
C MET A 195 5.27 8.53 2.71
N ILE A 196 5.20 7.19 2.71
CA ILE A 196 5.12 6.38 3.94
C ILE A 196 6.48 6.34 4.63
N GLN A 197 7.52 6.01 3.89
CA GLN A 197 8.91 5.92 4.34
C GLN A 197 9.77 6.86 3.48
N PRO A 198 10.05 8.08 3.99
CA PRO A 198 10.93 9.01 3.32
C PRO A 198 12.30 8.43 3.01
N ALA A 199 12.86 8.83 1.87
CA ALA A 199 14.20 8.42 1.46
C ALA A 199 15.24 9.40 2.01
N LEU A 200 16.32 8.88 2.61
CA LEU A 200 17.47 9.66 3.05
C LEU A 200 18.70 9.22 2.26
N LEU A 201 19.27 10.14 1.48
CA LEU A 201 20.48 9.91 0.70
C LEU A 201 21.65 10.68 1.31
N GLN A 202 22.77 10.00 1.45
CA GLN A 202 24.03 10.57 1.94
C GLN A 202 24.96 10.84 0.77
N TYR A 203 25.52 12.05 0.74
CA TYR A 203 26.56 12.49 -0.19
C TYR A 203 27.84 12.76 0.59
N THR A 204 28.95 12.29 0.07
CA THR A 204 30.28 12.40 0.68
C THR A 204 31.30 12.80 -0.37
N THR A 205 32.41 13.42 0.01
CA THR A 205 33.50 13.73 -0.93
C THR A 205 34.17 12.48 -1.51
N ASP A 206 34.07 11.35 -0.80
CA ASP A 206 34.78 10.12 -1.11
C ASP A 206 34.02 9.18 -2.07
N SER A 207 32.78 9.54 -2.44
CA SER A 207 31.90 8.74 -3.30
C SER A 207 31.25 9.61 -4.36
N ASP A 208 31.39 9.22 -5.62
CA ASP A 208 30.77 9.93 -6.76
C ASP A 208 29.24 9.74 -6.83
N HIS A 209 28.68 8.80 -6.04
CA HIS A 209 27.25 8.48 -6.05
C HIS A 209 26.63 8.59 -4.66
N PRO A 210 25.36 9.04 -4.57
CA PRO A 210 24.62 9.07 -3.31
C PRO A 210 24.37 7.66 -2.77
N ILE A 211 24.46 7.51 -1.46
CA ILE A 211 24.27 6.24 -0.76
C ILE A 211 22.97 6.33 0.07
N PRO A 212 21.99 5.44 -0.12
CA PRO A 212 20.83 5.36 0.75
C PRO A 212 21.25 5.00 2.17
N VAL A 213 20.77 5.77 3.15
CA VAL A 213 21.06 5.57 4.57
C VAL A 213 19.78 5.43 5.38
N LEU A 214 19.89 4.86 6.57
CA LEU A 214 18.75 4.74 7.49
C LEU A 214 18.31 6.14 7.93
N LEU A 215 17.00 6.32 8.06
CA LEU A 215 16.39 7.54 8.59
C LEU A 215 16.57 7.60 10.13
N ASP A 216 17.83 7.74 10.56
CA ASP A 216 18.26 7.79 11.95
C ASP A 216 19.26 8.93 12.14
N SER A 217 19.28 9.50 13.35
CA SER A 217 20.25 10.47 13.85
C SER A 217 21.70 10.05 13.65
N THR A 218 22.00 8.74 13.66
CA THR A 218 23.35 8.22 13.40
C THR A 218 23.87 8.54 12.00
N SER A 219 22.98 8.87 11.07
CA SER A 219 23.31 9.28 9.70
C SER A 219 23.74 10.75 9.60
N MET A 220 23.47 11.56 10.64
CA MET A 220 23.87 12.97 10.69
C MET A 220 25.33 13.10 11.14
N LYS A 221 26.25 13.19 10.19
CA LYS A 221 27.70 13.30 10.42
C LYS A 221 28.24 14.61 9.88
N SER A 222 29.33 15.12 10.44
CA SER A 222 29.92 16.42 10.06
C SER A 222 30.54 16.46 8.66
N ASP A 223 30.78 15.29 8.06
CA ASP A 223 31.49 15.10 6.79
C ASP A 223 30.55 14.67 5.66
N VAL A 224 29.23 14.77 5.85
CA VAL A 224 28.24 14.31 4.87
C VAL A 224 27.16 15.35 4.62
N ILE A 225 26.67 15.40 3.39
CA ILE A 225 25.45 16.14 3.05
C ILE A 225 24.30 15.14 2.96
N LEU A 226 23.16 15.44 3.56
CA LEU A 226 21.98 14.59 3.53
C LEU A 226 20.89 15.22 2.66
N LEU A 227 20.28 14.42 1.79
CA LEU A 227 19.08 14.76 1.04
C LEU A 227 17.92 13.90 1.56
N LEU A 228 16.93 14.55 2.16
CA LEU A 228 15.70 13.93 2.61
C LEU A 228 14.59 14.21 1.58
N ASP A 229 14.03 13.15 1.00
CA ASP A 229 12.84 13.21 0.14
C ASP A 229 11.64 12.60 0.88
N THR A 230 10.68 13.46 1.22
CA THR A 230 9.41 13.09 1.87
C THR A 230 8.23 13.04 0.91
N PHE A 231 8.49 13.13 -0.41
CA PHE A 231 7.53 13.45 -1.47
C PHE A 231 6.95 14.88 -1.38
N PHE A 232 6.54 15.33 -0.19
CA PHE A 232 5.95 16.66 0.02
C PHE A 232 7.01 17.77 0.06
N TYR A 233 8.17 17.46 0.64
CA TYR A 233 9.31 18.36 0.77
C TYR A 233 10.60 17.64 0.42
N ILE A 234 11.51 18.40 -0.22
CA ILE A 234 12.91 18.05 -0.36
C ILE A 234 13.70 18.92 0.63
N LEU A 235 14.46 18.28 1.51
CA LEU A 235 15.32 18.95 2.49
C LEU A 235 16.77 18.56 2.26
N VAL A 236 17.65 19.56 2.24
CA VAL A 236 19.10 19.37 2.21
C VAL A 236 19.68 19.79 3.56
N TRP A 237 20.45 18.91 4.17
CA TRP A 237 21.18 19.17 5.42
C TRP A 237 22.69 19.10 5.15
N HIS A 238 23.42 20.04 5.74
CA HIS A 238 24.87 20.23 5.60
C HIS A 238 25.55 20.04 6.95
#